data_AF-A0A0N4ZUR1-F1
#
_entry.id   AF-A0A0N4ZUR1-F1
#
_cell.length_a   1.000
_cell.length_b   1.000
_cell.length_c   1.000
_cell.angle_alpha   90.00
_cell.angle_beta   90.00
_cell.angle_gamma   90.00
#
_symmetry.space_group_name_H-M   'P 1'
#
loop_
_entity.id
_entity.type
_entity.pdbx_description
1 polymer ?
#
loop_
_entity_poly.entity_id
_entity_poly.type
_entity_poly.pdbx_seq_one_letter_code
_entity_poly.pdbx_strand_id
1 'polypeptide(L)'
;METKSAISEAMMVAFSTAASVVPKKSSRNLSDFKDIAHLAVAVNGFVLTPRQRLLITTSYEKWQKKKCNETVGEWVHKYVCENYKDLKAIITDPKNKDVVMLYSSTITSIVDMAIESLEYLDDALGPLLVSYTADGGLLSEYEDLFGEHYWKCVCEALCQFGKELSYSRLLRYDTIYAFRIVILFISKKILNGFQMKHEEVILSDGSDNNSKRTSVKKNKNSRDT
;
A
#
# COMPACT_ATOMS: atom_id res chain seq x y z
N MET A 1 -17.59 34.07 -14.58
CA MET A 1 -17.97 33.33 -13.35
C MET A 1 -18.50 31.92 -13.64
N GLU A 2 -18.41 31.40 -14.88
CA GLU A 2 -19.17 30.21 -15.31
C GLU A 2 -18.39 28.88 -15.19
N THR A 3 -17.05 28.92 -15.22
CA THR A 3 -16.22 27.71 -15.21
C THR A 3 -16.23 26.97 -13.87
N LYS A 4 -16.34 27.67 -12.74
CA LYS A 4 -16.46 27.06 -11.40
C LYS A 4 -17.82 26.36 -11.20
N SER A 5 -18.87 26.87 -11.85
CA SER A 5 -20.20 26.26 -11.82
C SER A 5 -20.22 24.96 -12.63
N ALA A 6 -19.65 24.98 -13.84
CA ALA A 6 -19.59 23.80 -14.71
C ALA A 6 -18.79 22.63 -14.11
N ILE A 7 -17.70 22.91 -13.37
CA ILE A 7 -16.91 21.87 -12.69
C ILE A 7 -17.68 21.27 -11.51
N SER A 8 -18.37 22.11 -10.72
CA SER A 8 -19.19 21.65 -9.60
C SER A 8 -20.39 20.83 -10.07
N GLU A 9 -20.97 21.20 -11.21
CA GLU A 9 -22.11 20.52 -11.82
C GLU A 9 -21.68 19.20 -12.45
N ALA A 10 -20.52 19.17 -13.12
CA ALA A 10 -19.90 17.93 -13.63
C ALA A 10 -19.52 16.96 -12.50
N MET A 11 -18.99 17.45 -11.37
CA MET A 11 -18.74 16.62 -10.18
C MET A 11 -20.04 16.07 -9.60
N MET A 12 -21.08 16.89 -9.43
CA MET A 12 -22.37 16.41 -8.91
C MET A 12 -23.02 15.38 -9.83
N VAL A 13 -22.97 15.57 -11.14
CA VAL A 13 -23.47 14.61 -12.12
C VAL A 13 -22.68 13.31 -12.02
N ALA A 14 -21.34 13.36 -11.96
CA ALA A 14 -20.50 12.17 -11.80
C ALA A 14 -20.76 11.41 -10.49
N PHE A 15 -20.94 12.11 -9.36
CA PHE A 15 -21.31 11.50 -8.08
C PHE A 15 -22.71 10.87 -8.12
N SER A 16 -23.68 11.54 -8.75
CA SER A 16 -25.05 11.05 -8.84
C SER A 16 -25.17 9.84 -9.78
N THR A 17 -24.39 9.82 -10.87
CA THR A 17 -24.30 8.66 -11.76
C THR A 17 -23.61 7.49 -11.07
N ALA A 18 -22.50 7.71 -10.34
CA ALA A 18 -21.82 6.67 -9.57
C ALA A 18 -22.70 6.08 -8.45
N ALA A 19 -23.50 6.91 -7.76
CA ALA A 19 -24.43 6.45 -6.74
C ALA A 19 -25.61 5.63 -7.32
N SER A 20 -26.00 5.88 -8.57
CA SER A 20 -27.08 5.15 -9.25
C SER A 20 -26.66 3.78 -9.82
N VAL A 21 -25.35 3.55 -9.99
CA VAL A 21 -24.77 2.30 -10.53
C VAL A 21 -24.43 1.29 -9.43
N VAL A 22 -24.62 1.65 -8.14
CA VAL A 22 -24.39 0.73 -7.01
C VAL A 22 -25.38 -0.44 -7.07
N PRO A 23 -24.92 -1.69 -7.34
CA PRO A 23 -25.83 -2.83 -7.34
C PRO A 23 -26.27 -3.09 -5.90
N LYS A 24 -27.59 -3.15 -5.69
CA LYS A 24 -28.16 -3.66 -4.43
C LYS A 24 -27.73 -5.12 -4.28
N LYS A 25 -26.79 -5.38 -3.36
CA LYS A 25 -26.43 -6.68 -2.80
C LYS A 25 -26.11 -7.79 -3.84
N SER A 26 -24.84 -7.98 -4.15
CA SER A 26 -24.14 -9.30 -4.09
C SER A 26 -22.74 -9.19 -4.70
N SER A 27 -21.81 -10.01 -4.21
CA SER A 27 -20.38 -10.09 -4.56
C SER A 27 -19.47 -9.02 -3.89
N ARG A 28 -18.91 -9.41 -2.72
CA ARG A 28 -17.76 -8.77 -2.08
C ARG A 28 -16.47 -9.26 -2.75
N ASN A 29 -16.26 -8.89 -4.00
CA ASN A 29 -14.93 -8.96 -4.60
C ASN A 29 -14.40 -7.53 -4.75
N LEU A 30 -13.08 -7.37 -4.60
CA LEU A 30 -12.31 -6.12 -4.58
C LEU A 30 -12.44 -5.23 -5.84
N SER A 31 -13.43 -5.43 -6.70
CA SER A 31 -13.69 -4.59 -7.88
C SER A 31 -14.03 -3.14 -7.52
N ASP A 32 -14.68 -2.91 -6.39
CA ASP A 32 -15.08 -1.57 -5.95
C ASP A 32 -13.88 -0.67 -5.54
N PHE A 33 -12.71 -1.28 -5.29
CA PHE A 33 -11.48 -0.55 -4.97
C PHE A 33 -10.79 0.02 -6.21
N LYS A 34 -10.94 -0.64 -7.37
CA LYS A 34 -10.41 -0.13 -8.63
C LYS A 34 -11.07 1.19 -9.00
N ASP A 35 -12.38 1.32 -8.78
CA ASP A 35 -13.11 2.54 -9.16
C ASP A 35 -12.73 3.73 -8.28
N ILE A 36 -12.53 3.54 -6.97
CA ILE A 36 -12.04 4.58 -6.05
C ILE A 36 -10.60 4.98 -6.39
N ALA A 37 -9.74 4.01 -6.72
CA ALA A 37 -8.37 4.26 -7.13
C ALA A 37 -8.29 4.97 -8.50
N HIS A 38 -9.11 4.58 -9.47
CA HIS A 38 -9.21 5.26 -10.77
C HIS A 38 -9.71 6.70 -10.62
N LEU A 39 -10.68 6.97 -9.73
CA LEU A 39 -11.17 8.32 -9.45
C LEU A 39 -10.12 9.22 -8.78
N ALA A 40 -9.26 8.67 -7.91
CA ALA A 40 -8.18 9.42 -7.26
C ALA A 40 -6.94 9.60 -8.16
N VAL A 41 -6.62 8.61 -9.00
CA VAL A 41 -5.41 8.59 -9.83
C VAL A 41 -5.60 9.31 -11.17
N ALA A 42 -6.80 9.32 -11.75
CA ALA A 42 -6.99 9.73 -13.15
C ALA A 42 -6.92 11.25 -13.42
N VAL A 43 -6.81 12.12 -12.41
CA VAL A 43 -6.87 13.57 -12.68
C VAL A 43 -5.73 14.40 -12.09
N ASN A 44 -5.08 14.08 -10.96
CA ASN A 44 -4.06 14.98 -10.36
C ASN A 44 -3.02 14.32 -9.41
N GLY A 45 -2.84 13.00 -9.43
CA GLY A 45 -2.09 12.31 -8.38
C GLY A 45 -2.88 12.22 -7.05
N PHE A 46 -2.33 11.55 -6.04
CA PHE A 46 -3.01 11.32 -4.75
C PHE A 46 -3.10 12.63 -3.92
N VAL A 47 -4.04 13.51 -4.28
CA VAL A 47 -4.23 14.79 -3.56
C VAL A 47 -5.53 14.75 -2.77
N LEU A 48 -5.39 14.72 -1.44
CA LEU A 48 -6.52 14.89 -0.51
C LEU A 48 -6.99 16.35 -0.52
N THR A 49 -8.29 16.59 -0.50
CA THR A 49 -8.83 17.94 -0.30
C THR A 49 -8.46 18.50 1.08
N PRO A 50 -8.38 19.83 1.27
CA PRO A 50 -8.09 20.42 2.59
C PRO A 50 -9.04 19.93 3.70
N ARG A 51 -10.32 19.71 3.37
CA ARG A 51 -11.31 19.15 4.30
C ARG A 51 -10.97 17.71 4.69
N GLN A 52 -10.59 16.85 3.75
CA GLN A 52 -10.20 15.47 4.03
C GLN A 52 -8.96 15.41 4.91
N ARG A 53 -7.95 16.25 4.63
CA ARG A 53 -6.74 16.34 5.47
C ARG A 53 -7.07 16.73 6.90
N LEU A 54 -7.85 17.81 7.07
CA LEU A 54 -8.29 18.26 8.39
C LEU A 54 -9.06 17.16 9.15
N LEU A 55 -9.95 16.44 8.47
CA LEU A 55 -10.69 15.33 9.06
C LEU A 55 -9.75 14.22 9.54
N ILE A 56 -8.78 13.80 8.73
CA ILE A 56 -7.82 12.76 9.09
C ILE A 56 -7.00 13.20 10.31
N THR A 57 -6.33 14.35 10.23
CA THR A 57 -5.45 14.87 11.29
C THR A 57 -6.21 15.02 12.61
N THR A 58 -7.37 15.68 12.58
CA THR A 58 -8.18 15.90 13.79
C THR A 58 -8.67 14.57 14.40
N SER A 59 -9.11 13.63 13.56
CA SER A 59 -9.57 12.32 14.01
C SER A 59 -8.44 11.48 14.60
N TYR A 60 -7.27 11.51 13.97
CA TYR A 60 -6.12 10.74 14.39
C TYR A 60 -5.55 11.25 15.72
N GLU A 61 -5.37 12.57 15.86
CA GLU A 61 -4.96 13.17 17.13
C GLU A 61 -5.92 12.83 18.27
N LYS A 62 -7.24 12.85 18.00
CA LYS A 62 -8.26 12.46 18.98
C LYS A 62 -8.16 10.98 19.35
N TRP A 63 -7.89 10.12 18.38
CA TRP A 63 -7.70 8.69 18.62
C TRP A 63 -6.46 8.46 19.49
N GLN A 64 -5.32 9.08 19.17
CA GLN A 64 -4.08 9.01 19.97
C GLN A 64 -4.31 9.48 21.41
N LYS A 65 -5.01 10.61 21.61
CA LYS A 65 -5.36 11.12 22.95
C LYS A 65 -6.29 10.19 23.73
N LYS A 66 -7.16 9.44 23.04
CA LYS A 66 -8.13 8.52 23.67
C LYS A 66 -7.50 7.17 24.02
N LYS A 67 -6.52 6.72 23.23
CA LYS A 67 -5.92 5.39 23.32
C LYS A 67 -4.49 5.53 23.85
N CYS A 68 -4.35 5.66 25.18
CA CYS A 68 -3.03 5.84 25.81
C CYS A 68 -2.07 4.65 25.68
N ASN A 69 -2.55 3.44 25.35
CA ASN A 69 -1.76 2.20 25.51
C ASN A 69 -1.74 1.30 24.26
N GLU A 70 -2.15 1.79 23.10
CA GLU A 70 -2.17 0.98 21.88
C GLU A 70 -1.74 1.81 20.69
N THR A 71 -0.66 1.39 20.05
CA THR A 71 -0.18 1.96 18.79
C THR A 71 -0.98 1.41 17.60
N VAL A 72 -0.86 2.08 16.44
CA VAL A 72 -1.53 1.61 15.22
C VAL A 72 -1.02 0.23 14.81
N GLY A 73 0.28 0.00 14.89
CA GLY A 73 0.89 -1.30 14.57
C GLY A 73 0.38 -2.43 15.45
N GLU A 74 0.27 -2.20 16.76
CA GLU A 74 -0.27 -3.19 17.70
C GLU A 74 -1.73 -3.50 17.39
N TRP A 75 -2.53 -2.47 17.10
CA TRP A 75 -3.93 -2.66 16.69
C TRP A 75 -4.02 -3.48 15.40
N VAL A 76 -3.18 -3.18 14.42
CA VAL A 76 -3.11 -3.90 13.15
C VAL A 76 -2.73 -5.36 13.36
N HIS A 77 -1.70 -5.64 14.15
CA HIS A 77 -1.27 -7.03 14.43
C HIS A 77 -2.36 -7.82 15.16
N LYS A 78 -3.09 -7.21 16.09
CA LYS A 78 -4.26 -7.83 16.73
C LYS A 78 -5.32 -8.18 15.69
N TYR A 79 -5.67 -7.22 14.82
CA TYR A 79 -6.63 -7.46 13.73
C TYR A 79 -6.17 -8.60 12.82
N VAL A 80 -4.90 -8.61 12.41
CA VAL A 80 -4.34 -9.66 11.55
C VAL A 80 -4.41 -11.02 12.24
N CYS A 81 -4.03 -11.12 13.51
CA CYS A 81 -4.09 -12.36 14.28
C CYS A 81 -5.52 -12.91 14.45
N GLU A 82 -6.53 -12.04 14.49
CA GLU A 82 -7.93 -12.45 14.58
C GLU A 82 -8.48 -12.99 13.26
N ASN A 83 -7.97 -12.51 12.12
CA ASN A 83 -8.56 -12.76 10.81
C ASN A 83 -7.74 -13.71 9.91
N TYR A 84 -6.43 -13.87 10.14
CA TYR A 84 -5.53 -14.68 9.30
C TYR A 84 -4.72 -15.68 10.15
N LYS A 85 -5.03 -16.98 10.03
CA LYS A 85 -4.47 -18.03 10.90
C LYS A 85 -3.00 -18.31 10.66
N ASP A 86 -2.58 -18.24 9.41
CA ASP A 86 -1.20 -18.38 8.95
C ASP A 86 -0.32 -17.25 9.48
N LEU A 87 -0.74 -15.99 9.32
CA LEU A 87 -0.02 -14.84 9.86
C LEU A 87 -0.04 -14.81 11.39
N LYS A 88 -1.12 -15.28 12.03
CA LYS A 88 -1.17 -15.45 13.48
C LYS A 88 -0.04 -16.36 13.98
N ALA A 89 0.21 -17.47 13.30
CA ALA A 89 1.28 -18.39 13.69
C ALA A 89 2.65 -17.70 13.63
N ILE A 90 2.90 -16.90 12.59
CA ILE A 90 4.14 -16.13 12.44
C ILE A 90 4.29 -15.05 13.52
N ILE A 91 3.24 -14.25 13.74
CA ILE A 91 3.24 -13.10 14.66
C ILE A 91 3.34 -13.54 16.13
N THR A 92 2.75 -14.69 16.48
CA THR A 92 2.75 -15.21 17.86
C THR A 92 3.92 -16.14 18.19
N ASP A 93 4.76 -16.48 17.21
CA ASP A 93 5.96 -17.29 17.45
C ASP A 93 6.96 -16.50 18.32
N PRO A 94 7.35 -17.01 19.51
CA PRO A 94 8.34 -16.35 20.37
C PRO A 94 9.69 -16.08 19.67
N LYS A 95 10.06 -16.87 18.66
CA LYS A 95 11.31 -16.66 17.90
C LYS A 95 11.28 -15.41 17.04
N ASN A 96 10.09 -14.96 16.63
CA ASN A 96 9.91 -13.81 15.76
C ASN A 96 9.65 -12.51 16.55
N LYS A 97 9.67 -12.55 17.89
CA LYS A 97 9.23 -11.45 18.75
C LYS A 97 9.86 -10.11 18.41
N ASP A 98 11.17 -10.06 18.21
CA ASP A 98 11.89 -8.81 17.94
C ASP A 98 11.53 -8.23 16.57
N VAL A 99 11.39 -9.09 15.55
CA VAL A 99 10.97 -8.70 14.20
C VAL A 99 9.51 -8.25 14.19
N VAL A 100 8.64 -8.93 14.94
CA VAL A 100 7.23 -8.53 15.12
C VAL A 100 7.14 -7.14 15.75
N MET A 101 7.94 -6.85 16.78
CA MET A 101 8.00 -5.52 17.39
C MET A 101 8.51 -4.47 16.40
N LEU A 102 9.54 -4.80 15.63
CA LEU A 102 10.06 -3.92 14.57
C LEU A 102 8.96 -3.57 13.57
N TYR A 103 8.29 -4.56 12.98
CA TYR A 103 7.24 -4.32 11.99
C TYR A 103 6.00 -3.62 12.56
N SER A 104 5.64 -3.88 13.82
CA SER A 104 4.59 -3.12 14.51
C SER A 104 4.97 -1.63 14.62
N SER A 105 6.21 -1.33 15.03
CA SER A 105 6.73 0.02 15.09
C SER A 105 6.75 0.67 13.69
N THR A 106 7.24 -0.06 12.68
CA THR A 106 7.29 0.41 11.28
C THR A 106 5.92 0.78 10.74
N ILE A 107 4.88 -0.04 10.98
CA ILE A 107 3.51 0.28 10.58
C ILE A 107 3.05 1.59 11.23
N THR A 108 3.32 1.75 12.52
CA THR A 108 2.97 2.97 13.27
C THR A 108 3.68 4.18 12.67
N SER A 109 4.99 4.10 12.47
CA SER A 109 5.79 5.19 11.88
C SER A 109 5.34 5.54 10.47
N ILE A 110 5.01 4.56 9.61
CA ILE A 110 4.49 4.83 8.26
C ILE A 110 3.18 5.61 8.33
N VAL A 111 2.26 5.23 9.23
CA VAL A 111 0.97 5.91 9.38
C VAL A 111 1.16 7.31 9.95
N ASP A 112 2.00 7.48 10.96
CA ASP A 112 2.32 8.78 11.55
C ASP A 112 2.92 9.73 10.50
N MET A 113 3.95 9.27 9.77
CA MET A 113 4.56 10.03 8.68
C MET A 113 3.55 10.38 7.58
N ALA A 114 2.65 9.45 7.22
CA ALA A 114 1.63 9.73 6.22
C ALA A 114 0.66 10.83 6.67
N ILE A 115 0.30 10.85 7.95
CA ILE A 115 -0.62 11.84 8.51
C ILE A 115 0.06 13.21 8.68
N GLU A 116 1.35 13.24 8.97
CA GLU A 116 2.15 14.47 9.00
C GLU A 116 2.41 15.04 7.59
N SER A 117 2.41 14.20 6.56
CA SER A 117 2.75 14.57 5.18
C SER A 117 1.58 14.54 4.20
N LEU A 118 0.32 14.66 4.67
CA LEU A 118 -0.89 14.55 3.83
C LEU A 118 -0.94 15.52 2.63
N GLU A 119 -0.17 16.61 2.65
CA GLU A 119 -0.09 17.59 1.55
C GLU A 119 0.89 17.20 0.45
N TYR A 120 1.86 16.34 0.75
CA TYR A 120 2.99 16.00 -0.12
C TYR A 120 3.38 14.52 0.03
N LEU A 121 2.37 13.64 0.17
CA LEU A 121 2.55 12.19 0.34
C LEU A 121 3.49 11.60 -0.73
N ASP A 122 3.27 11.98 -1.99
CA ASP A 122 4.03 11.42 -3.10
C ASP A 122 5.49 11.86 -3.12
N ASP A 123 5.79 13.09 -2.69
CA ASP A 123 7.14 13.65 -2.67
C ASP A 123 7.92 13.22 -1.42
N ALA A 124 7.27 13.15 -0.26
CA ALA A 124 7.96 12.84 1.00
C ALA A 124 7.96 11.34 1.32
N LEU A 125 6.78 10.70 1.33
CA LEU A 125 6.64 9.33 1.80
C LEU A 125 6.78 8.30 0.66
N GLY A 126 6.40 8.68 -0.56
CA GLY A 126 6.44 7.81 -1.73
C GLY A 126 7.81 7.13 -1.96
N PRO A 127 8.91 7.90 -2.10
CA PRO A 127 10.25 7.34 -2.31
C PRO A 127 10.75 6.50 -1.14
N LEU A 128 10.41 6.89 0.10
CA LEU A 128 10.79 6.16 1.31
C LEU A 128 10.14 4.77 1.36
N LEU A 129 8.85 4.67 1.04
CA LEU A 129 8.16 3.38 1.02
C LEU A 129 8.69 2.43 -0.05
N VAL A 130 9.16 2.98 -1.19
CA VAL A 130 9.81 2.17 -2.23
C VAL A 130 11.20 1.71 -1.77
N SER A 131 12.00 2.59 -1.16
CA SER A 131 13.34 2.23 -0.68
C SER A 131 13.30 1.18 0.44
N TYR A 132 12.24 1.16 1.24
CA TYR A 132 12.00 0.12 2.24
C TYR A 132 11.90 -1.29 1.64
N THR A 133 11.44 -1.41 0.40
CA THR A 133 11.29 -2.71 -0.30
C THR A 133 12.50 -3.09 -1.17
N ALA A 134 13.44 -2.16 -1.38
CA ALA A 134 14.67 -2.42 -2.13
C ALA A 134 15.59 -3.38 -1.35
N ASP A 135 16.60 -3.94 -2.02
CA ASP A 135 17.56 -4.84 -1.37
C ASP A 135 18.32 -4.17 -0.23
N GLY A 136 18.32 -4.81 0.94
CA GLY A 136 18.86 -4.24 2.18
C GLY A 136 17.94 -3.18 2.83
N GLY A 137 16.77 -2.92 2.23
CA GLY A 137 15.72 -2.10 2.80
C GLY A 137 14.98 -2.82 3.93
N LEU A 138 14.38 -2.03 4.83
CA LEU A 138 13.75 -2.49 6.06
C LEU A 138 12.72 -3.63 5.86
N LEU A 139 11.99 -3.62 4.75
CA LEU A 139 10.95 -4.61 4.45
C LEU A 139 11.47 -5.80 3.65
N SER A 140 12.69 -5.72 3.13
CA SER A 140 13.35 -6.80 2.38
C SER A 140 14.06 -7.81 3.29
N GLU A 141 14.53 -7.39 4.47
CA GLU A 141 15.35 -8.22 5.37
C GLU A 141 14.58 -9.44 5.91
N TYR A 142 13.27 -9.31 6.12
CA TYR A 142 12.40 -10.36 6.63
C TYR A 142 11.26 -10.71 5.66
N GLU A 143 11.51 -10.59 4.35
CA GLU A 143 10.49 -10.80 3.31
C GLU A 143 9.87 -12.22 3.37
N ASP A 144 10.64 -13.22 3.78
CA ASP A 144 10.16 -14.61 3.98
C ASP A 144 9.04 -14.72 5.02
N LEU A 145 9.00 -13.81 6.01
CA LEU A 145 8.00 -13.78 7.08
C LEU A 145 6.95 -12.69 6.85
N PHE A 146 7.37 -11.55 6.31
CA PHE A 146 6.57 -10.32 6.22
C PHE A 146 6.59 -9.70 4.82
N GLY A 147 6.49 -10.54 3.79
CA GLY A 147 6.46 -10.15 2.38
C GLY A 147 5.10 -9.61 1.89
N GLU A 148 4.85 -9.72 0.58
CA GLU A 148 3.71 -9.10 -0.09
C GLU A 148 2.34 -9.50 0.51
N HIS A 149 2.16 -10.79 0.86
CA HIS A 149 0.91 -11.27 1.47
C HIS A 149 0.62 -10.58 2.81
N TYR A 150 1.63 -10.50 3.67
CA TYR A 150 1.52 -9.83 4.96
C TYR A 150 1.14 -8.35 4.79
N TRP A 151 1.80 -7.64 3.88
CA TRP A 151 1.51 -6.21 3.64
C TRP A 151 0.13 -5.96 3.05
N LYS A 152 -0.41 -6.89 2.24
CA LYS A 152 -1.82 -6.86 1.81
C LYS A 152 -2.77 -6.94 3.01
N CYS A 153 -2.53 -7.86 3.95
CA CYS A 153 -3.33 -8.01 5.17
C CYS A 153 -3.20 -6.79 6.11
N VAL A 154 -2.00 -6.20 6.23
CA VAL A 154 -1.77 -4.94 6.94
C VAL A 154 -2.59 -3.80 6.34
N CYS A 155 -2.58 -3.64 5.01
CA CYS A 155 -3.37 -2.60 4.35
C CYS A 155 -4.88 -2.81 4.53
N GLU A 156 -5.35 -4.06 4.54
CA GLU A 156 -6.73 -4.39 4.86
C GLU A 156 -7.09 -4.01 6.31
N ALA A 157 -6.23 -4.37 7.26
CA ALA A 157 -6.38 -4.00 8.66
C ALA A 157 -6.46 -2.47 8.83
N LEU A 158 -5.56 -1.72 8.20
CA LEU A 158 -5.57 -0.25 8.22
C LEU A 158 -6.86 0.32 7.59
N CYS A 159 -7.41 -0.31 6.55
CA CYS A 159 -8.72 0.08 6.00
C CYS A 159 -9.88 -0.12 7.00
N GLN A 160 -9.76 -1.06 7.93
CA GLN A 160 -10.70 -1.24 9.05
C GLN A 160 -10.41 -0.27 10.19
N PHE A 161 -9.15 0.04 10.45
CA PHE A 161 -8.72 1.00 11.47
C PHE A 161 -9.35 2.37 11.28
N GLY A 162 -9.65 2.80 10.04
CA GLY A 162 -10.40 4.03 9.79
C GLY A 162 -11.73 4.14 10.56
N LYS A 163 -12.34 3.02 10.96
CA LYS A 163 -13.54 3.01 11.82
C LYS A 163 -13.25 3.51 13.24
N GLU A 164 -12.05 3.29 13.76
CA GLU A 164 -11.59 3.76 15.07
C GLU A 164 -11.36 5.28 15.08
N LEU A 165 -11.04 5.87 13.93
CA LEU A 165 -10.81 7.31 13.75
C LEU A 165 -12.11 8.14 13.78
N SER A 166 -13.26 7.49 13.71
CA SER A 166 -14.55 8.18 13.61
C SER A 166 -15.07 8.60 14.98
N TYR A 167 -14.93 9.88 15.33
CA TYR A 167 -15.46 10.43 16.59
C TYR A 167 -16.90 10.99 16.46
N SER A 168 -17.40 11.18 15.25
CA SER A 168 -18.75 11.70 14.97
C SER A 168 -19.48 10.79 13.99
N ARG A 169 -20.76 10.49 14.27
CA ARG A 169 -21.60 9.69 13.35
C ARG A 169 -21.81 10.38 12.00
N LEU A 170 -21.87 11.71 11.98
CA LEU A 170 -22.12 12.51 10.77
C LEU A 170 -20.90 12.52 9.84
N LEU A 171 -19.70 12.52 10.41
CA LEU A 171 -18.43 12.61 9.65
C LEU A 171 -17.76 11.25 9.46
N ARG A 172 -18.34 10.18 10.04
CA ARG A 172 -17.77 8.83 10.07
C ARG A 172 -17.32 8.35 8.69
N TYR A 173 -18.22 8.40 7.72
CA TYR A 173 -17.91 7.89 6.38
C TYR A 173 -16.88 8.76 5.67
N ASP A 174 -17.01 10.08 5.74
CA ASP A 174 -16.03 11.03 5.16
C ASP A 174 -14.62 10.78 5.72
N THR A 175 -14.47 10.63 7.04
CA THR A 175 -13.19 10.32 7.68
C THR A 175 -12.66 8.96 7.23
N ILE A 176 -13.51 7.92 7.21
CA ILE A 176 -13.09 6.57 6.77
C ILE A 176 -12.60 6.60 5.33
N TYR A 177 -13.34 7.24 4.41
CA TYR A 177 -12.96 7.31 3.00
C TYR A 177 -11.69 8.13 2.80
N ALA A 178 -11.58 9.28 3.48
CA ALA A 178 -10.37 10.09 3.45
C ALA A 178 -9.14 9.28 3.90
N PHE A 179 -9.25 8.55 5.01
CA PHE A 179 -8.16 7.72 5.52
C PHE A 179 -7.82 6.57 4.56
N ARG A 180 -8.83 5.93 3.96
CA ARG A 180 -8.61 4.85 2.98
C ARG A 180 -7.86 5.31 1.74
N ILE A 181 -8.00 6.56 1.32
CA ILE A 181 -7.19 7.10 0.21
C ILE A 181 -5.70 7.10 0.59
N VAL A 182 -5.37 7.45 1.85
CA VAL A 182 -3.98 7.37 2.36
C VAL A 182 -3.48 5.92 2.37
N ILE A 183 -4.31 4.97 2.81
CA ILE A 183 -3.93 3.55 2.83
C ILE A 183 -3.75 3.01 1.41
N LEU A 184 -4.56 3.43 0.45
CA LEU A 184 -4.39 3.09 -0.96
C LEU A 184 -3.05 3.60 -1.51
N PHE A 185 -2.66 4.82 -1.15
CA PHE A 185 -1.34 5.37 -1.49
C PHE A 185 -0.22 4.49 -0.93
N ILE A 186 -0.23 4.21 0.39
CA ILE A 186 0.78 3.37 1.06
C ILE A 186 0.86 1.99 0.40
N SER A 187 -0.29 1.33 0.25
CA SER A 187 -0.41 0.00 -0.35
C SER A 187 0.18 -0.01 -1.75
N LYS A 188 -0.17 0.97 -2.58
CA LYS A 188 0.33 1.04 -3.96
C LYS A 188 1.83 1.23 -4.01
N LYS A 189 2.43 2.04 -3.13
CA LYS A 189 3.88 2.26 -3.09
C LYS A 189 4.65 1.02 -2.64
N ILE A 190 4.20 0.36 -1.57
CA ILE A 190 4.84 -0.88 -1.07
C ILE A 190 4.71 -2.01 -2.11
N LEU A 191 3.53 -2.21 -2.70
CA LEU A 191 3.33 -3.24 -3.72
C LEU A 191 4.13 -2.99 -4.99
N ASN A 192 4.20 -1.74 -5.45
CA ASN A 192 5.06 -1.39 -6.59
C ASN A 192 6.53 -1.67 -6.28
N GLY A 193 6.97 -1.38 -5.07
CA GLY A 193 8.34 -1.65 -4.63
C GLY A 193 8.71 -3.14 -4.67
N PHE A 194 7.84 -4.02 -4.16
CA PHE A 194 8.03 -5.47 -4.30
C PHE A 194 8.03 -5.92 -5.78
N GLN A 195 7.16 -5.35 -6.63
CA GLN A 195 7.11 -5.70 -8.05
C GLN A 195 8.38 -5.30 -8.81
N MET A 196 8.92 -4.11 -8.55
CA MET A 196 10.17 -3.63 -9.17
C MET A 196 11.33 -4.59 -8.86
N LYS A 197 11.42 -5.07 -7.61
CA LYS A 197 12.41 -6.07 -7.21
C LYS A 197 12.28 -7.37 -8.00
N HIS A 198 11.06 -7.89 -8.18
CA HIS A 198 10.86 -9.12 -8.95
C HIS A 198 11.17 -8.96 -10.45
N GLU A 199 10.91 -7.79 -11.04
CA GLU A 199 11.25 -7.52 -12.44
C GLU A 199 12.77 -7.39 -12.65
N GLU A 200 13.51 -6.80 -11.70
CA GLU A 200 14.98 -6.73 -11.73
C GLU A 200 15.63 -8.12 -11.59
N VAL A 201 15.07 -9.00 -10.75
CA VAL A 201 15.54 -10.39 -10.62
C VAL A 201 15.31 -11.19 -11.91
N ILE A 202 14.17 -11.02 -12.59
CA ILE A 202 13.88 -11.69 -13.86
C ILE A 202 14.83 -11.23 -14.99
N LEU A 203 15.22 -9.94 -14.99
CA LEU A 203 16.13 -9.40 -15.99
C LEU A 203 17.60 -9.76 -15.72
N SER A 204 17.99 -9.97 -14.47
CA SER A 204 19.36 -10.34 -14.09
C SER A 204 19.67 -11.83 -14.27
N ASP A 205 18.69 -12.72 -14.07
CA ASP A 205 18.85 -14.17 -14.32
C ASP A 205 18.87 -14.54 -15.81
N GLY A 206 18.58 -13.59 -16.72
CA GLY A 206 18.62 -13.79 -18.17
C GLY A 206 19.97 -13.49 -18.84
N SER A 207 20.96 -12.98 -18.09
CA SER A 207 22.19 -12.40 -18.67
C SER A 207 23.42 -13.31 -18.68
N ASP A 208 23.34 -14.56 -18.22
CA ASP A 208 24.56 -15.38 -17.99
C ASP A 208 24.61 -16.72 -18.76
N ASN A 209 24.15 -16.76 -20.02
CA ASN A 209 24.37 -17.92 -20.88
C ASN A 209 24.50 -17.60 -22.37
N ASN A 210 25.43 -16.71 -22.75
CA ASN A 210 25.99 -16.75 -24.11
C ASN A 210 27.34 -16.04 -24.21
N SER A 211 28.43 -16.72 -23.83
CA SER A 211 29.73 -16.44 -24.45
C SER A 211 30.64 -17.68 -24.48
N LYS A 212 30.78 -18.22 -25.68
CA LYS A 212 31.92 -18.98 -26.21
C LYS A 212 32.20 -20.37 -25.63
N ARG A 213 31.38 -21.33 -26.05
CA ARG A 213 31.90 -22.64 -26.53
C ARG A 213 32.12 -22.55 -28.03
N THR A 214 33.31 -22.13 -28.46
CA THR A 214 33.79 -22.41 -29.82
C THR A 214 34.80 -23.54 -29.74
N SER A 215 34.28 -24.76 -29.80
CA SER A 215 35.05 -25.96 -30.12
C SER A 215 35.54 -25.87 -31.57
N VAL A 216 36.78 -25.44 -31.77
CA VAL A 216 37.47 -25.59 -33.07
C VAL A 216 37.89 -27.06 -33.21
N LYS A 217 37.07 -27.87 -33.90
CA LYS A 217 37.50 -29.13 -34.54
C LYS A 217 36.62 -29.48 -35.73
N LYS A 218 37.18 -29.34 -36.93
CA LYS A 218 37.03 -30.19 -38.14
C LYS A 218 37.75 -29.47 -39.30
N ASN A 219 38.43 -30.09 -40.25
CA ASN A 219 39.08 -31.39 -40.42
C ASN A 219 39.84 -31.29 -41.77
N LYS A 220 40.99 -31.95 -41.88
CA LYS A 220 41.59 -32.57 -43.09
C LYS A 220 41.35 -32.00 -44.51
N ASN A 221 42.47 -31.66 -45.16
CA ASN A 221 43.05 -32.26 -46.39
C ASN A 221 43.48 -31.22 -47.45
N SER A 222 44.78 -31.17 -47.72
CA SER A 222 45.30 -31.18 -49.09
C SER A 222 46.62 -31.93 -49.13
N ARG A 223 46.74 -32.73 -50.19
CA ARG A 223 47.83 -33.61 -50.59
C ARG A 223 48.65 -32.85 -51.65
N ASP A 224 49.83 -33.39 -51.95
CA ASP A 224 50.72 -33.11 -53.09
C ASP A 224 51.58 -31.84 -52.90
N THR A 225 52.91 -31.88 -52.94
CA THR A 225 53.91 -32.77 -53.57
C THR A 225 55.20 -32.79 -52.75
#